data_AF-A0AAU7RH80-F1
#
_entry.id   AF-A0AAU7RH80-F1
#
_cell.length_a   1.000
_cell.length_b   1.000
_cell.length_c   1.000
_cell.angle_alpha   90.00
_cell.angle_beta   90.00
_cell.angle_gamma   90.00
#
_symmetry.space_group_name_H-M   'P 1'
#
loop_
_entity.id
_entity.type
_entity.pdbx_description
1 polymer ?
#
loop_
_entity_poly.entity_id
_entity_poly.type
_entity_poly.pdbx_seq_one_letter_code
_entity_poly.pdbx_strand_id
1 'polypeptide(L)'
;MRINNVVKFTGVALAGLLALTACGSKESTTAAGSESSPSSSASASSSASPSSSSSASESGNAGTSSGAYKAASWALPITDAGQKLGSIKGESFNVDIFQVATDVASKDSMFVDKETKENLLKKGDPVVYLNYVVTNTSSAEIPLSHSLVSPSAKYTDWKYLGGMPSDSSSDQFEKHGLTSRGTKLKEEAPFKLGPGESFNIAENFAYTAGKEAEVKATLTPQGADGKLDHDKKEQAETTITLK
;
A
#
# COMPACT_ATOMS: atom_id res chain seq x y z
N MET A 1 12.43 46.72 -8.53
CA MET A 1 13.66 46.64 -9.35
C MET A 1 13.79 45.18 -9.79
N ARG A 2 13.54 44.90 -11.07
CA ARG A 2 13.61 43.55 -11.67
C ARG A 2 15.03 43.31 -12.15
N ILE A 3 15.65 42.21 -11.74
CA ILE A 3 16.93 41.77 -12.32
C ILE A 3 16.78 40.29 -12.65
N ASN A 4 16.58 40.04 -13.95
CA ASN A 4 16.63 38.73 -14.58
C ASN A 4 18.08 38.23 -14.56
N ASN A 5 18.33 37.02 -14.09
CA ASN A 5 19.57 36.29 -14.41
C ASN A 5 19.23 35.04 -15.23
N VAL A 6 19.45 35.19 -16.54
CA VAL A 6 19.53 34.12 -17.52
C VAL A 6 20.93 33.51 -17.45
N VAL A 7 21.05 32.21 -17.20
CA VAL A 7 22.30 31.48 -17.42
C VAL A 7 22.01 30.21 -18.22
N LYS A 8 22.88 30.00 -19.21
CA LYS A 8 22.71 29.23 -20.43
C LYS A 8 22.83 27.72 -20.19
N PHE A 9 21.98 26.96 -20.89
CA PHE A 9 22.11 25.53 -21.11
C PHE A 9 23.21 25.25 -22.14
N THR A 10 24.15 24.36 -21.80
CA THR A 10 25.09 23.78 -22.76
C THR A 10 24.81 22.28 -22.83
N GLY A 11 24.33 21.82 -23.98
CA GLY A 11 24.10 20.41 -24.25
C GLY A 11 25.39 19.68 -24.63
N VAL A 12 25.46 18.40 -24.28
CA VAL A 12 26.32 17.41 -24.95
C VAL A 12 25.47 16.17 -25.16
N ALA A 13 25.19 15.88 -26.43
CA ALA A 13 24.64 14.62 -26.90
C ALA A 13 25.78 13.65 -27.17
N LEU A 14 25.65 12.39 -26.74
CA LEU A 14 26.37 11.28 -27.36
C LEU A 14 25.42 10.10 -27.53
N ALA A 15 25.20 9.76 -28.79
CA ALA A 15 24.51 8.58 -29.25
C ALA A 15 25.43 7.35 -29.15
N GLY A 16 24.86 6.19 -28.85
CA GLY A 16 25.52 4.89 -28.93
C GLY A 16 24.50 3.81 -29.29
N LEU A 17 24.57 3.33 -30.53
CA LEU A 17 23.71 2.34 -31.17
C LEU A 17 23.94 0.90 -30.64
N LEU A 18 22.83 0.16 -30.53
CA LEU A 18 22.56 -1.23 -30.96
C LEU A 18 23.70 -2.27 -31.03
N ALA A 19 23.48 -3.44 -30.41
CA ALA A 19 23.54 -4.73 -31.11
C ALA A 19 22.83 -5.85 -30.31
N LEU A 20 21.72 -6.35 -30.86
CA LEU A 20 21.10 -7.64 -30.55
C LEU A 20 21.86 -8.73 -31.34
N THR A 21 22.31 -9.78 -30.66
CA THR A 21 22.72 -11.03 -31.31
C THR A 21 21.90 -12.19 -30.76
N ALA A 22 21.34 -12.93 -31.70
CA ALA A 22 20.42 -14.04 -31.57
C ALA A 22 21.12 -15.40 -31.33
N CYS A 23 20.29 -16.45 -31.35
CA CYS A 23 20.57 -17.90 -31.35
C CYS A 23 20.81 -18.53 -29.96
N GLY A 24 20.17 -19.65 -29.62
CA GLY A 24 19.40 -20.55 -30.45
C GLY A 24 18.69 -21.65 -29.68
N SER A 25 17.76 -22.26 -30.41
CA SER A 25 16.83 -23.33 -30.08
C SER A 25 17.50 -24.58 -29.49
N LYS A 26 16.78 -25.24 -28.58
CA LYS A 26 16.73 -26.71 -28.56
C LYS A 26 15.42 -27.22 -27.98
N GLU A 27 14.55 -27.59 -28.92
CA GLU A 27 13.50 -28.58 -28.79
C GLU A 27 14.13 -29.93 -28.40
N SER A 28 13.55 -30.61 -27.41
CA SER A 28 13.84 -32.00 -27.11
C SER A 28 12.58 -32.64 -26.53
N THR A 29 11.85 -33.26 -27.45
CA THR A 29 10.81 -34.26 -27.25
C THR A 29 11.32 -35.45 -26.44
N THR A 30 10.61 -35.80 -25.37
CA THR A 30 10.54 -37.15 -24.80
C THR A 30 9.10 -37.32 -24.30
N ALA A 31 8.24 -37.96 -25.11
CA ALA A 31 7.87 -39.38 -24.94
C ALA A 31 7.26 -39.61 -23.55
N ALA A 32 5.95 -39.39 -23.40
CA ALA A 32 4.92 -40.42 -23.59
C ALA A 32 5.10 -41.62 -22.66
N GLY A 33 4.70 -41.44 -21.39
CA GLY A 33 4.36 -42.51 -20.48
C GLY A 33 2.84 -42.58 -20.36
N SER A 34 2.20 -43.29 -21.29
CA SER A 34 0.79 -43.71 -21.17
C SER A 34 0.75 -44.98 -20.34
N GLU A 35 0.40 -44.86 -19.05
CA GLU A 35 0.01 -46.01 -18.24
C GLU A 35 -1.52 -46.12 -18.18
N SER A 36 -2.01 -47.12 -18.90
CA SER A 36 -3.00 -48.12 -18.48
C SER A 36 -4.20 -47.66 -17.64
N SER A 37 -5.34 -47.54 -18.32
CA SER A 37 -6.66 -47.77 -17.73
C SER A 37 -6.82 -49.24 -17.34
N PRO A 38 -7.54 -49.53 -16.25
CA PRO A 38 -8.60 -50.52 -16.39
C PRO A 38 -9.91 -50.20 -15.65
N SER A 39 -10.95 -50.85 -16.16
CA SER A 39 -12.13 -51.37 -15.47
C SER A 39 -13.33 -50.47 -15.18
N SER A 40 -14.36 -50.73 -16.01
CA SER A 40 -15.61 -51.41 -15.63
C SER A 40 -16.58 -50.76 -14.65
N SER A 41 -17.74 -50.44 -15.22
CA SER A 41 -19.12 -50.52 -14.72
C SER A 41 -19.32 -51.06 -13.29
N ALA A 42 -19.95 -50.23 -12.46
CA ALA A 42 -20.91 -50.68 -11.46
C ALA A 42 -21.98 -49.60 -11.24
N SER A 43 -23.24 -50.05 -11.29
CA SER A 43 -24.46 -49.32 -10.98
C SER A 43 -24.37 -48.57 -9.64
N ALA A 44 -24.90 -47.35 -9.60
CA ALA A 44 -25.17 -46.66 -8.34
C ALA A 44 -26.58 -46.09 -8.34
N SER A 45 -27.34 -46.54 -7.35
CA SER A 45 -28.70 -46.13 -7.01
C SER A 45 -28.89 -44.62 -6.95
N SER A 46 -30.02 -44.19 -7.51
CA SER A 46 -30.70 -42.96 -7.16
C SER A 46 -31.01 -42.95 -5.66
N SER A 47 -30.36 -42.07 -4.90
CA SER A 47 -30.84 -41.67 -3.58
C SER A 47 -30.65 -40.16 -3.43
N ALA A 48 -31.77 -39.46 -3.47
CA ALA A 48 -31.86 -38.04 -3.21
C ALA A 48 -31.66 -37.78 -1.70
N SER A 49 -30.80 -36.83 -1.36
CA SER A 49 -30.97 -36.02 -0.15
C SER A 49 -30.24 -34.69 -0.30
N PRO A 50 -30.85 -33.56 0.06
CA PRO A 50 -30.32 -32.23 -0.20
C PRO A 50 -29.26 -31.87 0.84
N SER A 51 -28.01 -31.68 0.40
CA SER A 51 -27.02 -30.94 1.20
C SER A 51 -27.13 -29.48 0.82
N SER A 52 -27.94 -28.75 1.56
CA SER A 52 -27.88 -27.29 1.65
C SER A 52 -26.48 -26.92 2.15
N SER A 53 -25.55 -26.68 1.21
CA SER A 53 -24.35 -25.91 1.51
C SER A 53 -24.80 -24.50 1.78
N SER A 54 -25.03 -24.20 3.05
CA SER A 54 -25.02 -22.85 3.57
C SER A 54 -23.65 -22.26 3.26
N SER A 55 -23.52 -21.64 2.08
CA SER A 55 -22.51 -20.63 1.84
C SER A 55 -22.74 -19.59 2.92
N ALA A 56 -21.86 -19.61 3.93
CA ALA A 56 -21.65 -18.47 4.78
C ALA A 56 -21.30 -17.32 3.84
N SER A 57 -22.32 -16.55 3.49
CA SER A 57 -22.12 -15.22 2.96
C SER A 57 -21.46 -14.48 4.11
N GLU A 58 -20.14 -14.29 4.02
CA GLU A 58 -19.51 -13.12 4.61
C GLU A 58 -20.23 -11.93 3.99
N SER A 59 -21.33 -11.55 4.65
CA SER A 59 -21.93 -10.25 4.48
C SER A 59 -20.85 -9.30 4.96
N GLY A 60 -20.10 -8.79 3.97
CA GLY A 60 -19.08 -7.78 4.20
C GLY A 60 -19.72 -6.73 5.07
N ASN A 61 -19.17 -6.58 6.28
CA ASN A 61 -19.46 -5.46 7.13
C ASN A 61 -19.01 -4.24 6.31
N ALA A 62 -19.95 -3.65 5.56
CA ALA A 62 -19.81 -2.35 4.96
C ALA A 62 -19.75 -1.39 6.13
N GLY A 63 -18.55 -1.29 6.73
CA GLY A 63 -18.34 -0.39 7.85
C GLY A 63 -18.80 0.99 7.41
N THR A 64 -19.62 1.59 8.24
CA THR A 64 -19.99 2.97 8.07
C THR A 64 -18.72 3.79 8.20
N SER A 65 -18.44 4.66 7.23
CA SER A 65 -17.37 5.65 7.39
C SER A 65 -17.73 6.53 8.58
N SER A 66 -16.78 6.70 9.49
CA SER A 66 -16.91 7.62 10.62
C SER A 66 -16.37 9.00 10.27
N GLY A 67 -16.91 10.02 10.92
CA GLY A 67 -16.39 11.40 10.81
C GLY A 67 -16.85 12.16 9.57
N ALA A 68 -16.00 13.09 9.14
CA ALA A 68 -16.29 14.07 8.07
C ALA A 68 -15.95 13.57 6.66
N TYR A 69 -15.47 12.33 6.51
CA TYR A 69 -14.94 11.82 5.25
C TYR A 69 -16.00 11.07 4.42
N LYS A 70 -15.98 11.34 3.11
CA LYS A 70 -16.80 10.60 2.14
C LYS A 70 -15.97 9.46 1.56
N ALA A 71 -16.15 8.24 2.03
CA ALA A 71 -15.44 7.10 1.45
C ALA A 71 -15.79 6.90 -0.04
N ALA A 72 -14.77 6.61 -0.84
CA ALA A 72 -14.95 6.12 -2.20
C ALA A 72 -15.61 4.74 -2.19
N SER A 73 -16.37 4.40 -3.24
CA SER A 73 -17.16 3.17 -3.28
C SER A 73 -16.33 1.88 -3.20
N TRP A 74 -15.11 1.90 -3.74
CA TRP A 74 -14.14 0.80 -3.72
C TRP A 74 -13.33 0.73 -2.42
N ALA A 75 -13.32 1.81 -1.64
CA ALA A 75 -12.50 1.93 -0.44
C ALA A 75 -13.12 1.18 0.73
N LEU A 76 -12.26 0.76 1.66
CA LEU A 76 -12.73 0.30 2.96
C LEU A 76 -13.34 1.47 3.76
N PRO A 77 -14.21 1.16 4.74
CA PRO A 77 -14.75 2.14 5.67
C PRO A 77 -13.67 2.99 6.33
N ILE A 78 -13.84 4.31 6.33
CA ILE A 78 -12.87 5.21 6.94
C ILE A 78 -13.11 5.31 8.44
N THR A 79 -12.04 5.11 9.20
CA THR A 79 -11.95 5.46 10.61
C THR A 79 -11.17 6.77 10.77
N ASP A 80 -11.70 7.72 11.55
CA ASP A 80 -10.98 8.93 11.97
C ASP A 80 -10.54 8.87 13.44
N ALA A 81 -10.48 7.65 13.99
CA ALA A 81 -10.06 7.41 15.36
C ALA A 81 -8.60 7.85 15.60
N GLY A 82 -8.33 8.29 16.83
CA GLY A 82 -7.01 8.71 17.28
C GLY A 82 -6.80 10.22 17.32
N GLN A 83 -5.57 10.62 17.62
CA GLN A 83 -5.18 12.02 17.68
C GLN A 83 -4.62 12.45 16.32
N LYS A 84 -5.22 13.48 15.71
CA LYS A 84 -4.67 14.12 14.50
C LYS A 84 -3.32 14.75 14.83
N LEU A 85 -2.27 14.31 14.15
CA LEU A 85 -0.91 14.81 14.29
C LEU A 85 -0.59 15.94 13.31
N GLY A 86 -1.22 15.93 12.14
CA GLY A 86 -0.97 16.89 11.09
C GLY A 86 -1.68 16.55 9.79
N SER A 87 -1.27 17.23 8.72
CA SER A 87 -1.78 17.01 7.36
C SER A 87 -0.71 17.28 6.32
N ILE A 88 -0.70 16.52 5.22
CA ILE A 88 0.12 16.73 4.03
C ILE A 88 -0.77 17.31 2.93
N LYS A 89 -0.41 18.48 2.40
CA LYS A 89 -1.11 19.10 1.27
C LYS A 89 -0.33 18.85 -0.02
N GLY A 90 -0.91 18.04 -0.90
CA GLY A 90 -0.50 17.94 -2.29
C GLY A 90 -1.20 18.99 -3.16
N GLU A 91 -0.93 18.94 -4.47
CA GLU A 91 -1.65 19.66 -5.52
C GLU A 91 -3.05 19.09 -5.74
N SER A 92 -3.18 17.75 -5.79
CA SER A 92 -4.45 17.07 -6.10
C SER A 92 -5.08 16.33 -4.91
N PHE A 93 -4.35 16.17 -3.81
CA PHE A 93 -4.83 15.47 -2.62
C PHE A 93 -4.42 16.15 -1.30
N ASN A 94 -5.13 15.81 -0.23
CA ASN A 94 -4.72 16.04 1.15
C ASN A 94 -4.62 14.71 1.90
N VAL A 95 -3.67 14.58 2.83
CA VAL A 95 -3.57 13.43 3.74
C VAL A 95 -3.63 13.91 5.17
N ASP A 96 -4.67 13.52 5.90
CA ASP A 96 -4.73 13.74 7.34
C ASP A 96 -4.09 12.56 8.07
N ILE A 97 -3.22 12.85 9.04
CA ILE A 97 -2.41 11.85 9.74
C ILE A 97 -2.89 11.72 11.18
N PHE A 98 -3.29 10.52 11.58
CA PHE A 98 -3.78 10.22 12.93
C PHE A 98 -2.87 9.20 13.61
N GLN A 99 -2.50 9.46 14.87
CA GLN A 99 -1.95 8.43 15.74
C GLN A 99 -3.09 7.78 16.51
N VAL A 100 -3.32 6.50 16.20
CA VAL A 100 -4.50 5.76 16.68
C VAL A 100 -4.17 5.00 17.95
N ALA A 101 -3.02 4.35 17.98
CA ALA A 101 -2.60 3.52 19.08
C ALA A 101 -1.07 3.39 19.18
N THR A 102 -0.63 2.95 20.33
CA THR A 102 0.71 2.39 20.56
C THR A 102 0.54 0.99 21.14
N ASP A 103 1.37 0.06 20.71
CA ASP A 103 1.38 -1.31 21.22
C ASP A 103 2.83 -1.83 21.24
N VAL A 104 3.01 -3.13 21.46
CA VAL A 104 4.31 -3.79 21.39
C VAL A 104 4.42 -4.72 20.19
N ALA A 105 5.62 -4.84 19.64
CA ALA A 105 5.93 -5.75 18.55
C ALA A 105 5.69 -7.21 18.97
N SER A 106 4.95 -7.95 18.17
CA SER A 106 4.61 -9.36 18.35
C SER A 106 5.79 -10.32 18.08
N LYS A 107 6.77 -9.87 17.28
CA LYS A 107 7.95 -10.62 16.82
C LYS A 107 9.07 -9.65 16.45
N ASP A 108 10.28 -10.20 16.32
CA ASP A 108 11.43 -9.45 15.84
C ASP A 108 11.25 -9.07 14.36
N SER A 109 11.65 -7.85 13.99
CA SER A 109 11.71 -7.43 12.59
C SER A 109 12.85 -8.11 11.85
N MET A 110 12.73 -8.27 10.53
CA MET A 110 13.83 -8.80 9.71
C MET A 110 14.94 -7.78 9.45
N PHE A 111 14.75 -6.52 9.84
CA PHE A 111 15.76 -5.48 9.69
C PHE A 111 16.74 -5.59 10.86
N VAL A 112 18.04 -5.65 10.54
CA VAL A 112 19.12 -5.88 11.51
C VAL A 112 20.15 -4.76 11.38
N ASP A 113 20.65 -4.27 12.52
CA ASP A 113 21.78 -3.33 12.53
C ASP A 113 23.05 -4.05 12.06
N LYS A 114 23.76 -3.44 11.10
CA LYS A 114 24.92 -4.06 10.46
C LYS A 114 26.09 -4.28 11.44
N GLU A 115 26.22 -3.43 12.45
CA GLU A 115 27.31 -3.42 13.43
C GLU A 115 27.00 -4.36 14.59
N THR A 116 25.84 -4.18 15.24
CA THR A 116 25.48 -4.96 16.44
C THR A 116 24.93 -6.34 16.13
N LYS A 117 24.48 -6.57 14.88
CA LYS A 117 23.77 -7.78 14.46
C LYS A 117 22.45 -8.00 15.19
N GLU A 118 21.91 -6.97 15.83
CA GLU A 118 20.63 -7.03 16.51
C GLU A 118 19.48 -6.53 15.62
N ASN A 119 18.29 -7.11 15.78
CA ASN A 119 17.09 -6.63 15.10
C ASN A 119 16.78 -5.18 15.49
N LEU A 120 16.38 -4.36 14.51
CA LEU A 120 16.07 -2.94 14.69
C LEU A 120 14.75 -2.69 15.44
N LEU A 121 13.93 -3.74 15.54
CA LEU A 121 12.71 -3.81 16.36
C LEU A 121 12.65 -5.24 16.88
N LYS A 122 12.70 -5.40 18.19
CA LYS A 122 12.62 -6.69 18.89
C LYS A 122 11.19 -6.92 19.36
N LYS A 123 10.82 -8.18 19.58
CA LYS A 123 9.57 -8.54 20.23
C LYS A 123 9.46 -7.84 21.59
N GLY A 124 8.33 -7.18 21.84
CA GLY A 124 8.09 -6.40 23.05
C GLY A 124 8.47 -4.92 22.93
N ASP A 125 9.20 -4.52 21.89
CA ASP A 125 9.52 -3.11 21.67
C ASP A 125 8.28 -2.31 21.25
N PRO A 126 8.21 -1.03 21.62
CA PRO A 126 7.07 -0.17 21.30
C PRO A 126 6.91 0.04 19.78
N VAL A 127 5.66 0.03 19.33
CA VAL A 127 5.22 0.28 17.94
C VAL A 127 4.07 1.28 17.96
N VAL A 128 4.07 2.22 17.02
CA VAL A 128 2.99 3.19 16.81
C VAL A 128 2.18 2.79 15.60
N TYR A 129 0.87 3.01 15.66
CA TYR A 129 -0.07 2.76 14.56
C TYR A 129 -0.61 4.10 14.08
N LEU A 130 -0.29 4.45 12.85
CA LEU A 130 -0.78 5.64 12.18
C LEU A 130 -1.86 5.27 11.17
N ASN A 131 -2.86 6.12 11.06
CA ASN A 131 -3.89 6.05 10.02
C ASN A 131 -3.80 7.31 9.15
N TYR A 132 -3.70 7.10 7.85
CA TYR A 132 -3.62 8.15 6.84
C TYR A 132 -4.94 8.22 6.09
N VAL A 133 -5.66 9.33 6.21
CA VAL A 133 -6.89 9.55 5.44
C VAL A 133 -6.57 10.44 4.25
N VAL A 134 -6.56 9.84 3.07
CA VAL A 134 -6.27 10.51 1.80
C VAL A 134 -7.58 11.01 1.21
N THR A 135 -7.62 12.28 0.80
CA THR A 135 -8.80 12.92 0.19
C THR A 135 -8.41 13.58 -1.12
N ASN A 136 -9.15 13.33 -2.19
CA ASN A 136 -8.98 14.06 -3.45
C ASN A 136 -9.53 15.48 -3.30
N THR A 137 -8.64 16.46 -3.38
CA THR A 137 -8.97 17.89 -3.26
C THR A 137 -9.07 18.59 -4.62
N SER A 138 -8.81 17.87 -5.70
CA SER A 138 -8.94 18.38 -7.06
C SER A 138 -10.39 18.34 -7.55
N SER A 139 -10.64 18.97 -8.70
CA SER A 139 -11.93 18.90 -9.39
C SER A 139 -12.06 17.71 -10.34
N ALA A 140 -11.01 16.89 -10.50
CA ALA A 140 -10.98 15.76 -11.42
C ALA A 140 -10.91 14.43 -10.66
N GLU A 141 -11.30 13.34 -11.32
CA GLU A 141 -11.09 11.99 -10.80
C GLU A 141 -9.61 11.61 -10.89
N ILE A 142 -9.07 10.99 -9.84
CA ILE A 142 -7.70 10.46 -9.82
C ILE A 142 -7.78 8.94 -10.03
N PRO A 143 -7.28 8.39 -11.15
CA PRO A 143 -7.22 6.95 -11.36
C PRO A 143 -6.04 6.38 -10.55
N LEU A 144 -6.31 5.67 -9.46
CA LEU A 144 -5.26 5.05 -8.65
C LEU A 144 -5.00 3.61 -9.08
N SER A 145 -3.74 3.18 -9.02
CA SER A 145 -3.37 1.76 -9.13
C SER A 145 -3.39 1.09 -7.74
N HIS A 146 -2.96 -0.17 -7.65
CA HIS A 146 -2.72 -0.85 -6.36
C HIS A 146 -1.67 -0.19 -5.47
N SER A 147 -0.85 0.72 -6.01
CA SER A 147 0.06 1.53 -5.18
C SER A 147 -0.67 2.60 -4.37
N LEU A 148 -1.91 2.96 -4.75
CA LEU A 148 -2.70 4.05 -4.19
C LEU A 148 -1.86 5.33 -4.02
N VAL A 149 -2.23 6.20 -3.08
CA VAL A 149 -1.31 7.18 -2.50
C VAL A 149 -0.55 6.45 -1.39
N SER A 150 0.78 6.39 -1.53
CA SER A 150 1.65 5.67 -0.60
C SER A 150 2.28 6.63 0.40
N PRO A 151 1.83 6.65 1.66
CA PRO A 151 2.52 7.32 2.75
C PRO A 151 3.74 6.51 3.17
N SER A 152 4.77 7.21 3.64
CA SER A 152 5.93 6.63 4.31
C SER A 152 6.38 7.58 5.39
N ALA A 153 6.45 7.08 6.62
CA ALA A 153 7.04 7.80 7.74
C ALA A 153 8.50 7.37 7.96
N LYS A 154 9.34 8.31 8.38
CA LYS A 154 10.72 8.06 8.84
C LYS A 154 11.11 9.10 9.88
N TYR A 155 11.78 8.70 10.96
CA TYR A 155 12.35 9.67 11.90
C TYR A 155 13.34 10.60 11.21
N THR A 156 13.33 11.88 11.58
CA THR A 156 14.22 12.89 10.99
C THR A 156 15.71 12.59 11.23
N ASP A 157 16.02 11.85 12.29
CA ASP A 157 17.35 11.37 12.66
C ASP A 157 17.64 9.92 12.23
N TRP A 158 16.80 9.32 11.38
CA TRP A 158 16.91 7.90 11.04
C TRP A 158 18.14 7.61 10.16
N LYS A 159 19.12 6.94 10.78
CA LYS A 159 20.44 6.66 10.20
C LYS A 159 20.46 5.59 9.09
N TYR A 160 19.41 4.78 8.96
CA TYR A 160 19.39 3.67 8.00
C TYR A 160 18.81 4.10 6.64
N LEU A 161 19.32 3.50 5.57
CA LEU A 161 18.83 3.71 4.20
C LEU A 161 17.46 3.06 3.95
N GLY A 162 17.16 1.98 4.67
CA GLY A 162 15.85 1.32 4.63
C GLY A 162 14.78 2.09 5.40
N GLY A 163 13.52 1.68 5.20
CA GLY A 163 12.39 2.17 5.97
C GLY A 163 12.51 1.83 7.46
N MET A 164 11.66 2.43 8.28
CA MET A 164 11.59 2.09 9.70
C MET A 164 11.07 0.66 9.88
N PRO A 165 11.59 -0.11 10.84
CA PRO A 165 11.09 -1.45 11.10
C PRO A 165 9.67 -1.39 11.65
N SER A 166 8.84 -2.33 11.21
CA SER A 166 7.41 -2.42 11.51
C SER A 166 7.04 -3.82 12.01
N ASP A 167 5.90 -3.92 12.69
CA ASP A 167 5.25 -5.19 12.99
C ASP A 167 4.43 -5.65 11.77
N SER A 168 4.72 -6.86 11.29
CA SER A 168 4.05 -7.46 10.13
C SER A 168 2.78 -8.25 10.47
N SER A 169 2.26 -8.15 11.69
CA SER A 169 0.99 -8.76 12.10
C SER A 169 -0.21 -7.95 11.59
N SER A 170 -1.06 -8.58 10.77
CA SER A 170 -2.36 -8.03 10.37
C SER A 170 -3.31 -7.85 11.55
N ASP A 171 -3.30 -8.83 12.47
CA ASP A 171 -4.22 -8.88 13.62
C ASP A 171 -4.04 -7.68 14.55
N GLN A 172 -2.82 -7.14 14.62
CA GLN A 172 -2.54 -5.93 15.39
C GLN A 172 -3.21 -4.69 14.79
N PHE A 173 -3.33 -4.57 13.47
CA PHE A 173 -4.11 -3.48 12.87
C PHE A 173 -5.60 -3.64 13.18
N GLU A 174 -6.15 -4.84 13.02
CA GLU A 174 -7.56 -5.12 13.27
C GLU A 174 -7.95 -4.86 14.74
N LYS A 175 -7.07 -5.23 15.68
CA LYS A 175 -7.22 -4.93 17.11
C LYS A 175 -7.47 -3.45 17.38
N HIS A 176 -6.86 -2.56 16.60
CA HIS A 176 -6.97 -1.11 16.73
C HIS A 176 -8.00 -0.50 15.77
N GLY A 177 -8.82 -1.32 15.11
CA GLY A 177 -9.82 -0.87 14.13
C GLY A 177 -9.20 -0.30 12.85
N LEU A 178 -7.98 -0.71 12.51
CA LEU A 178 -7.22 -0.25 11.36
C LEU A 178 -7.13 -1.30 10.26
N THR A 179 -6.82 -0.84 9.06
CA THR A 179 -6.50 -1.68 7.91
C THR A 179 -5.27 -1.14 7.20
N SER A 180 -4.28 -2.00 6.98
CA SER A 180 -3.10 -1.67 6.16
C SER A 180 -3.40 -1.73 4.65
N ARG A 181 -4.63 -2.09 4.27
CA ARG A 181 -5.15 -2.05 2.90
C ARG A 181 -6.16 -0.91 2.77
N GLY A 182 -6.12 -0.17 1.66
CA GLY A 182 -7.08 0.90 1.38
C GLY A 182 -8.31 0.48 0.56
N THR A 183 -8.30 -0.72 -0.04
CA THR A 183 -9.35 -1.20 -0.95
C THR A 183 -10.11 -2.38 -0.37
N LYS A 184 -11.37 -2.54 -0.80
CA LYS A 184 -12.11 -3.80 -0.62
C LYS A 184 -11.45 -4.94 -1.39
N LEU A 185 -11.77 -6.17 -1.02
CA LEU A 185 -11.33 -7.35 -1.75
C LEU A 185 -12.00 -7.41 -3.13
N LYS A 186 -11.25 -7.89 -4.14
CA LYS A 186 -11.73 -8.11 -5.52
C LYS A 186 -12.08 -6.85 -6.32
N GLU A 187 -11.70 -5.68 -5.83
CA GLU A 187 -11.76 -4.45 -6.62
C GLU A 187 -10.65 -4.45 -7.69
N GLU A 188 -10.97 -4.00 -8.90
CA GLU A 188 -10.03 -3.89 -10.01
C GLU A 188 -9.58 -2.44 -10.23
N ALA A 189 -8.29 -2.25 -10.49
CA ALA A 189 -7.75 -0.94 -10.85
C ALA A 189 -8.17 -0.55 -12.28
N PRO A 190 -8.39 0.75 -12.58
CA PRO A 190 -8.12 1.90 -11.71
C PRO A 190 -9.16 2.11 -10.61
N PHE A 191 -8.68 2.34 -9.38
CA PHE A 191 -9.50 2.83 -8.28
C PHE A 191 -9.72 4.33 -8.45
N LYS A 192 -10.86 4.66 -9.03
CA LYS A 192 -11.25 6.03 -9.35
C LYS A 192 -11.61 6.78 -8.07
N LEU A 193 -10.75 7.70 -7.64
CA LEU A 193 -11.01 8.56 -6.49
C LEU A 193 -11.64 9.86 -6.98
N GLY A 194 -12.95 10.04 -6.76
CA GLY A 194 -13.68 11.23 -7.18
C GLY A 194 -13.37 12.48 -6.34
N PRO A 195 -13.72 13.69 -6.81
CA PRO A 195 -13.57 14.93 -6.05
C PRO A 195 -14.23 14.86 -4.67
N GLY A 196 -13.50 15.20 -3.62
CA GLY A 196 -13.95 15.15 -2.24
C GLY A 196 -14.12 13.74 -1.66
N GLU A 197 -13.84 12.69 -2.43
CA GLU A 197 -13.82 11.33 -1.92
C GLU A 197 -12.50 11.03 -1.22
N SER A 198 -12.59 10.10 -0.28
CA SER A 198 -11.49 9.71 0.59
C SER A 198 -11.34 8.19 0.64
N PHE A 199 -10.16 7.76 1.05
CA PHE A 199 -9.88 6.41 1.53
C PHE A 199 -8.85 6.51 2.66
N ASN A 200 -8.66 5.44 3.43
CA ASN A 200 -7.61 5.40 4.44
C ASN A 200 -6.67 4.21 4.25
N ILE A 201 -5.45 4.37 4.73
CA ILE A 201 -4.46 3.31 4.83
C ILE A 201 -3.69 3.48 6.14
N ALA A 202 -3.44 2.39 6.85
CA ALA A 202 -2.67 2.39 8.07
C ALA A 202 -1.23 1.92 7.86
N GLU A 203 -0.30 2.47 8.63
CA GLU A 203 1.09 2.06 8.74
C GLU A 203 1.42 1.87 10.21
N ASN A 204 2.41 1.03 10.51
CA ASN A 204 3.00 0.97 11.82
C ASN A 204 4.53 0.96 11.71
N PHE A 205 5.21 1.39 12.77
CA PHE A 205 6.66 1.36 12.85
C PHE A 205 7.15 1.50 14.31
N ALA A 206 8.43 1.21 14.54
CA ALA A 206 9.09 1.33 15.85
C ALA A 206 8.89 2.72 16.47
N TYR A 207 8.38 2.77 17.71
CA TYR A 207 7.89 3.99 18.34
C TYR A 207 8.83 4.56 19.39
N THR A 208 8.94 5.89 19.40
CA THR A 208 9.59 6.67 20.45
C THR A 208 8.73 7.91 20.68
N ALA A 209 8.20 8.06 21.89
CA ALA A 209 7.34 9.17 22.27
C ALA A 209 8.04 10.52 22.09
N GLY A 210 7.31 11.53 21.61
CA GLY A 210 7.82 12.89 21.39
C GLY A 210 8.80 13.04 20.24
N LYS A 211 9.09 11.95 19.50
CA LYS A 211 10.03 11.98 18.39
C LYS A 211 9.40 12.57 17.13
N GLU A 212 10.19 13.31 16.36
CA GLU A 212 9.76 13.87 15.08
C GLU A 212 9.94 12.86 13.95
N ALA A 213 8.91 12.74 13.11
CA ALA A 213 8.94 11.95 11.89
C ALA A 213 8.58 12.83 10.69
N GLU A 214 9.36 12.68 9.62
CA GLU A 214 8.97 13.14 8.29
C GLU A 214 8.00 12.11 7.71
N VAL A 215 6.86 12.58 7.20
CA VAL A 215 5.89 11.76 6.48
C VAL A 215 5.79 12.28 5.07
N LYS A 216 6.05 11.38 4.12
CA LYS A 216 5.96 11.66 2.68
C LYS A 216 4.82 10.87 2.07
N ALA A 217 3.96 11.54 1.31
CA ALA A 217 2.94 10.91 0.50
C ALA A 217 3.33 10.98 -0.98
N THR A 218 3.26 9.85 -1.69
CA THR A 218 3.49 9.78 -3.13
C THR A 218 2.25 9.29 -3.85
N LEU A 219 1.76 10.07 -4.80
CA LEU A 219 0.72 9.70 -5.75
C LEU A 219 1.37 9.46 -7.11
N THR A 220 1.05 8.34 -7.75
CA THR A 220 1.35 8.12 -9.17
C THR A 220 0.10 7.56 -9.84
N PRO A 221 -0.64 8.38 -10.61
CA PRO A 221 -1.87 7.96 -11.25
C PRO A 221 -1.64 6.81 -12.23
N GLN A 222 -2.69 6.04 -12.51
CA GLN A 222 -2.70 5.05 -13.57
C GLN A 222 -3.07 5.72 -14.89
N GLY A 223 -2.24 5.54 -15.92
CA GLY A 223 -2.50 5.96 -17.28
C GLY A 223 -3.52 5.08 -17.99
N ALA A 224 -3.94 5.51 -19.18
CA ALA A 224 -4.93 4.80 -20.00
C ALA A 224 -4.47 3.42 -20.49
N ASP A 225 -3.16 3.15 -20.51
CA ASP A 225 -2.56 1.86 -20.85
C ASP A 225 -2.51 0.90 -19.65
N GLY A 226 -3.07 1.30 -18.50
CA GLY A 226 -3.06 0.54 -17.25
C GLY A 226 -1.74 0.61 -16.48
N LYS A 227 -0.74 1.38 -16.95
CA LYS A 227 0.55 1.53 -16.24
C LYS A 227 0.55 2.78 -15.38
N LEU A 228 1.57 2.90 -14.52
CA LEU A 228 1.80 4.12 -13.76
C LEU A 228 2.24 5.26 -14.69
N ASP A 229 1.54 6.38 -14.63
CA ASP A 229 1.89 7.62 -15.29
C ASP A 229 2.86 8.41 -14.41
N HIS A 230 4.16 8.12 -14.54
CA HIS A 230 5.21 8.76 -13.76
C HIS A 230 5.41 10.24 -14.10
N ASP A 231 4.94 10.71 -15.26
CA ASP A 231 5.01 12.12 -15.63
C ASP A 231 4.02 12.96 -14.81
N LYS A 232 2.97 12.33 -14.27
CA LYS A 232 1.99 12.93 -13.35
C LYS A 232 2.22 12.54 -11.89
N LYS A 233 3.43 12.10 -11.55
CA LYS A 233 3.78 11.79 -10.17
C LYS A 233 3.74 13.05 -9.32
N GLU A 234 3.04 12.96 -8.19
CA GLU A 234 2.93 14.02 -7.20
C GLU A 234 3.53 13.54 -5.88
N GLN A 235 4.29 14.42 -5.21
CA GLN A 235 4.86 14.15 -3.90
C GLN A 235 4.64 15.36 -2.99
N ALA A 236 4.27 15.09 -1.75
CA ALA A 236 4.17 16.09 -0.71
C ALA A 236 4.63 15.48 0.62
N GLU A 237 5.11 16.33 1.52
CA GLU A 237 5.70 15.91 2.79
C GLU A 237 5.32 16.87 3.92
N THR A 238 5.42 16.38 5.15
CA THR A 238 5.26 17.17 6.37
C THR A 238 6.06 16.54 7.50
N THR A 239 6.26 17.29 8.57
CA THR A 239 6.82 16.76 9.82
C THR A 239 5.73 16.67 10.87
N ILE A 240 5.70 15.55 11.59
CA ILE A 240 4.80 15.32 12.72
C ILE A 240 5.61 15.01 13.98
N THR A 241 5.03 15.29 15.14
CA THR A 241 5.55 14.83 16.43
C THR A 241 4.66 13.71 16.94
N LEU A 242 5.25 12.54 17.20
CA LEU A 242 4.53 11.41 17.78
C LEU A 242 4.17 11.71 19.23
N LYS A 243 2.95 11.38 19.60
CA LYS A 243 2.37 11.65 20.92
C LYS A 243 2.73 10.56 21.89
#